data_AF-A0A2E1HBI3-F1
#
_entry.id   AF-A0A2E1HBI3-F1
#
_cell.length_a   1.000
_cell.length_b   1.000
_cell.length_c   1.000
_cell.angle_alpha   90.00
_cell.angle_beta   90.00
_cell.angle_gamma   90.00
#
_symmetry.space_group_name_H-M   'P 1'
#
loop_
_entity.id
_entity.type
_entity.pdbx_description
1 polymer ?
#
loop_
_entity_poly.entity_id
_entity_poly.type
_entity_poly.pdbx_seq_one_letter_code
_entity_poly.pdbx_strand_id
1 'polypeptide(L)'
;MIHFQLRCRPSGHGFDGWFRSGEDFARQAGEGFVECPVCGAHDVEKALMRPAIAKAGAAGRAAAEALAQGAAAARSSEVQGSGPAAAAVGAAAPAASDPQPPRSLAHLPAPSPEVAKAFAVLQEISRKVRAEADYVGAGFAEEARRIHYGESEARQIYGEASKKDVESLKEEGIAALPLMPLPEDGQ
;
A
#
# COMPACT_ATOMS: atom_id res chain seq x y z
N MET A 1 -8.86 -4.97 4.61
CA MET A 1 -7.69 -5.86 4.50
C MET A 1 -6.54 -5.16 5.19
N ILE A 2 -5.86 -5.82 6.12
CA ILE A 2 -4.74 -5.28 6.87
C ILE A 2 -3.47 -6.05 6.53
N HIS A 3 -2.35 -5.34 6.49
CA HIS A 3 -1.04 -5.90 6.21
C HIS A 3 -0.29 -6.17 7.51
N PHE A 4 0.27 -7.37 7.66
CA PHE A 4 1.18 -7.71 8.75
C PHE A 4 2.51 -8.19 8.22
N GLN A 5 3.59 -7.71 8.83
CA GLN A 5 4.89 -8.37 8.76
C GLN A 5 4.84 -9.59 9.69
N LEU A 6 5.23 -10.74 9.18
CA LEU A 6 5.20 -12.03 9.85
C LEU A 6 6.61 -12.63 9.91
N ARG A 7 6.81 -13.55 10.86
CA ARG A 7 8.02 -14.36 10.95
C ARG A 7 7.69 -15.79 11.34
N CYS A 8 8.37 -16.77 10.75
CA CYS A 8 8.27 -18.15 11.23
C CYS A 8 9.15 -18.36 12.46
N ARG A 9 8.66 -19.09 13.46
CA ARG A 9 9.43 -19.39 14.68
C ARG A 9 10.61 -20.36 14.44
N PRO A 10 10.50 -21.41 13.59
CA PRO A 10 11.57 -22.38 13.43
C PRO A 10 12.84 -21.83 12.78
N SER A 11 12.69 -20.92 11.82
CA SER A 11 13.83 -20.43 11.00
C SER A 11 13.94 -18.90 10.97
N GLY A 12 12.99 -18.17 11.54
CA GLY A 12 13.02 -16.71 11.61
C GLY A 12 12.80 -16.00 10.27
N HIS A 13 12.34 -16.69 9.23
CA HIS A 13 12.09 -16.08 7.92
C HIS A 13 11.00 -15.01 8.04
N GLY A 14 11.34 -13.78 7.63
CA GLY A 14 10.39 -12.67 7.53
C GLY A 14 9.62 -12.72 6.22
N PHE A 15 8.32 -12.49 6.28
CA PHE A 15 7.45 -12.40 5.11
C PHE A 15 6.20 -11.58 5.43
N ASP A 16 5.45 -11.20 4.40
CA ASP A 16 4.29 -10.33 4.53
C ASP A 16 2.98 -11.09 4.28
N GLY A 17 1.91 -10.70 4.98
CA GLY A 17 0.59 -11.32 4.85
C GLY A 17 -0.55 -10.31 4.94
N TRP A 18 -1.57 -10.50 4.11
CA TRP A 18 -2.78 -9.67 4.04
C TRP A 18 -3.97 -10.42 4.63
N PHE A 19 -4.59 -9.85 5.67
CA PHE A 19 -5.69 -10.50 6.40
C PHE A 19 -6.92 -9.60 6.48
N ARG A 20 -8.10 -10.19 6.73
CA ARG A 20 -9.33 -9.39 6.87
C ARG A 20 -9.29 -8.51 8.12
N SER A 21 -8.78 -9.07 9.22
CA SER A 21 -8.63 -8.40 10.52
C SER A 21 -7.51 -9.03 11.34
N GLY A 22 -7.18 -8.41 12.49
CA GLY A 22 -6.15 -8.94 13.39
C GLY A 22 -6.54 -10.25 14.07
N GLU A 23 -7.85 -10.45 14.29
CA GLU A 23 -8.44 -11.67 14.81
C GLU A 23 -8.45 -12.79 13.78
N ASP A 24 -8.72 -12.47 12.51
CA ASP A 24 -8.68 -13.46 11.42
C ASP A 24 -7.27 -14.05 11.24
N PHE A 25 -6.23 -13.23 11.34
CA PHE A 25 -4.85 -13.72 11.44
C PHE A 25 -4.66 -14.64 12.65
N ALA A 26 -5.10 -14.22 13.84
CA ALA A 26 -4.87 -14.97 15.07
C ALA A 26 -5.54 -16.35 15.03
N ARG A 27 -6.75 -16.43 14.46
CA ARG A 27 -7.47 -17.68 14.22
C ARG A 27 -6.72 -18.55 13.20
N GLN A 28 -6.38 -18.02 12.03
CA GLN A 28 -5.71 -18.79 10.97
C GLN A 28 -4.32 -19.28 11.40
N ALA A 29 -3.55 -18.47 12.14
CA ALA A 29 -2.26 -18.89 12.69
C ALA A 29 -2.41 -19.95 13.79
N GLY A 30 -3.44 -19.83 14.65
CA GLY A 30 -3.76 -20.84 15.66
C GLY A 30 -4.25 -22.17 15.08
N GLU A 31 -4.93 -22.12 13.94
CA GLU A 31 -5.38 -23.30 13.18
C GLU A 31 -4.30 -23.86 12.24
N GLY A 32 -3.13 -23.20 12.14
CA GLY A 32 -2.04 -23.63 11.27
C GLY A 32 -2.32 -23.46 9.78
N PHE A 33 -3.18 -22.51 9.38
CA PHE A 33 -3.42 -22.16 7.97
C PHE A 33 -2.43 -21.14 7.40
N VAL A 34 -1.60 -20.54 8.25
CA VAL A 34 -0.58 -19.57 7.83
C VAL A 34 0.76 -20.29 7.67
N GLU A 35 1.17 -20.50 6.43
CA GLU A 35 2.41 -21.20 6.07
C GLU A 35 3.54 -20.22 5.74
N CYS A 36 4.75 -20.51 6.20
CA CYS A 36 5.95 -19.80 5.79
C CYS A 36 6.33 -20.20 4.34
N PRO A 37 6.41 -19.25 3.38
CA PRO A 37 6.70 -19.57 1.98
C PRO A 37 8.14 -20.08 1.74
N VAL A 38 9.02 -19.95 2.74
CA VAL A 38 10.43 -20.33 2.62
C VAL A 38 10.68 -21.75 3.12
N CYS A 39 10.02 -22.16 4.21
CA CYS A 39 10.29 -23.45 4.85
C CYS A 39 9.05 -24.32 5.13
N GLY A 40 7.85 -23.84 4.82
CA GLY A 40 6.60 -24.57 5.05
C GLY A 40 6.18 -24.68 6.51
N ALA A 41 6.84 -23.95 7.42
CA ALA A 41 6.47 -23.94 8.83
C ALA A 41 5.14 -23.20 9.05
N HIS A 42 4.24 -23.81 9.81
CA HIS A 42 2.94 -23.21 10.19
C HIS A 42 2.99 -22.46 11.52
N ASP A 43 4.13 -22.51 12.23
CA ASP A 43 4.35 -21.74 13.45
C ASP A 43 4.83 -20.33 13.11
N VAL A 44 3.86 -19.44 12.85
CA VAL A 44 4.07 -18.08 12.36
C VAL A 44 3.55 -17.06 13.38
N GLU A 45 4.36 -16.03 13.65
CA GLU A 45 3.99 -14.94 14.55
C GLU A 45 4.13 -13.57 13.87
N LYS A 46 3.40 -12.57 14.37
CA LYS A 46 3.55 -11.19 13.90
C LYS A 46 4.97 -10.72 14.22
N ALA A 47 5.69 -10.23 13.22
CA ALA A 47 6.94 -9.54 13.46
C ALA A 47 6.62 -8.25 14.21
N LEU A 48 7.01 -8.19 15.48
CA LEU A 48 6.97 -6.95 16.25
C LEU A 48 7.88 -5.94 15.56
N MET A 49 7.26 -4.90 14.98
CA MET A 49 7.94 -3.76 14.40
C MET A 49 8.74 -3.07 15.51
N ARG A 50 10.06 -3.28 15.53
CA ARG A 50 10.98 -2.49 16.38
C ARG A 50 11.40 -1.28 15.57
N PRO A 51 11.08 -0.04 15.98
CA PRO A 51 11.92 1.08 15.61
C PRO A 51 13.35 0.70 16.02
N ALA A 52 14.30 0.80 15.09
CA ALA A 52 15.68 0.52 15.39
C ALA A 52 16.19 1.59 16.39
N ILE A 53 16.06 1.33 17.69
CA ILE A 53 16.77 2.09 18.71
C ILE A 53 18.22 1.61 18.62
N ALA A 54 19.05 2.38 17.94
CA ALA A 54 20.49 2.14 17.89
C ALA A 54 21.05 2.00 19.32
N LYS A 55 22.02 1.09 19.52
CA LYS A 55 22.77 1.03 20.78
C LYS A 55 23.55 2.33 20.93
N ALA A 56 23.03 3.25 21.74
CA ALA A 56 23.76 4.42 22.16
C ALA A 56 25.00 4.00 22.96
N GLY A 57 26.19 4.29 22.43
CA GLY A 57 27.39 4.48 23.24
C GLY A 57 27.20 5.66 24.21
N ALA A 58 28.18 5.89 25.08
CA ALA A 58 28.12 6.85 26.19
C ALA A 58 27.57 8.25 25.83
N ALA A 59 27.72 8.69 24.58
CA ALA A 59 27.20 9.96 24.07
C ALA A 59 25.65 10.06 24.02
N GLY A 60 24.92 8.95 23.86
CA GLY A 60 23.45 8.99 23.74
C GLY A 60 22.71 9.03 25.09
N ARG A 61 23.38 8.75 26.21
CA ARG A 61 22.77 8.86 27.55
C ARG A 61 22.60 10.33 27.96
N ALA A 62 23.56 11.19 27.63
CA ALA A 62 23.53 12.61 27.95
C ALA A 62 22.41 13.38 27.21
N ALA A 63 22.07 12.98 25.98
CA ALA A 63 21.00 13.61 25.21
C ALA A 63 19.59 13.21 25.69
N ALA A 64 19.42 11.99 26.19
CA ALA A 64 18.14 11.49 26.70
C ALA A 64 17.72 12.19 28.01
N GLU A 65 18.69 12.55 28.86
CA GLU A 65 18.42 13.16 30.18
C GLU A 65 17.98 14.62 30.06
N ALA A 66 18.42 15.34 29.03
CA ALA A 66 18.01 16.71 28.75
C ALA A 66 16.57 16.82 28.22
N LEU A 67 16.11 15.83 27.45
CA LEU A 67 14.75 15.80 26.89
C LEU A 67 13.68 15.42 27.93
N ALA A 68 14.03 14.62 28.94
CA ALA A 68 13.09 14.20 29.99
C ALA A 68 12.68 15.33 30.95
N GLN A 69 13.51 16.38 31.10
CA GLN A 69 13.28 17.46 32.06
C GLN A 69 12.32 18.55 31.53
N GLY A 70 12.04 18.57 30.22
CA GLY A 70 11.12 19.53 29.60
C GLY A 70 9.63 19.13 29.64
N ALA A 71 9.31 17.84 29.85
CA ALA A 71 7.94 17.32 29.74
C ALA A 71 7.15 17.30 31.07
N ALA A 72 7.74 17.73 32.19
CA ALA A 72 7.14 17.61 33.52
C ALA A 72 6.24 18.79 33.95
N ALA A 73 6.19 19.90 33.20
CA ALA A 73 5.49 21.13 33.62
C ALA A 73 4.02 21.26 33.14
N ALA A 74 3.49 20.34 32.34
CA ALA A 74 2.19 20.51 31.67
C ALA A 74 1.12 19.47 32.11
N ARG A 75 1.00 19.19 33.41
CA ARG A 75 -0.09 18.33 33.93
C ARG A 75 -0.69 18.86 35.23
N SER A 76 -1.66 19.76 35.11
CA SER A 76 -2.60 20.10 36.18
C SER A 76 -3.93 20.49 35.54
N SER A 77 -5.03 20.10 36.20
CA SER A 77 -6.45 20.20 35.80
C SER A 77 -6.96 19.01 34.96
N GLU A 78 -7.39 17.90 35.59
CA GLU A 78 -8.77 17.62 36.10
C GLU A 78 -9.68 17.06 34.98
N VAL A 79 -10.20 15.81 34.95
CA VAL A 79 -10.92 14.89 35.88
C VAL A 79 -12.46 14.92 35.71
N GLN A 80 -13.07 13.72 35.68
CA GLN A 80 -14.50 13.30 35.81
C GLN A 80 -15.32 13.09 34.51
N GLY A 81 -16.14 12.03 34.35
CA GLY A 81 -16.52 10.92 35.24
C GLY A 81 -17.61 9.98 34.64
N SER A 82 -17.86 8.87 35.36
CA SER A 82 -19.07 8.00 35.45
C SER A 82 -19.69 7.27 34.24
N GLY A 83 -19.86 5.93 34.39
CA GLY A 83 -20.74 5.03 33.59
C GLY A 83 -22.21 5.08 34.04
N PRO A 84 -23.08 4.03 33.89
CA PRO A 84 -22.82 2.63 33.45
C PRO A 84 -23.91 1.98 32.51
N ALA A 85 -23.69 0.70 32.15
CA ALA A 85 -24.60 -0.43 31.87
C ALA A 85 -25.86 -0.31 30.97
N ALA A 86 -26.01 -1.22 29.98
CA ALA A 86 -27.04 -2.28 29.92
C ALA A 86 -27.18 -2.94 28.52
N ALA A 87 -27.78 -4.13 28.53
CA ALA A 87 -27.90 -5.15 27.48
C ALA A 87 -28.78 -4.80 26.26
N ALA A 88 -28.61 -5.55 25.15
CA ALA A 88 -29.71 -6.12 24.37
C ALA A 88 -29.22 -7.13 23.31
N VAL A 89 -30.09 -8.11 23.09
CA VAL A 89 -30.02 -9.31 22.25
C VAL A 89 -30.42 -9.06 20.80
N GLY A 90 -30.00 -9.94 19.87
CA GLY A 90 -30.89 -10.37 18.79
C GLY A 90 -30.32 -10.46 17.37
N ALA A 91 -30.67 -11.59 16.74
CA ALA A 91 -30.93 -11.82 15.31
C ALA A 91 -29.86 -12.57 14.48
N ALA A 92 -30.33 -13.69 13.96
CA ALA A 92 -29.65 -14.71 13.19
C ALA A 92 -29.36 -14.33 11.72
N ALA A 93 -28.26 -14.90 11.21
CA ALA A 93 -28.00 -15.55 9.90
C ALA A 93 -28.62 -14.95 8.59
N PRO A 94 -27.85 -14.95 7.47
CA PRO A 94 -27.73 -16.22 6.73
C PRO A 94 -26.32 -16.56 6.22
N ALA A 95 -26.21 -17.86 5.90
CA ALA A 95 -25.11 -18.60 5.32
C ALA A 95 -24.16 -17.80 4.41
N ALA A 96 -22.90 -17.69 4.85
CA ALA A 96 -21.79 -17.37 3.97
C ALA A 96 -21.55 -18.57 3.04
N SER A 97 -21.72 -18.33 1.74
CA SER A 97 -21.15 -19.16 0.69
C SER A 97 -19.63 -19.19 0.85
N ASP A 98 -19.03 -20.37 0.66
CA ASP A 98 -17.60 -20.61 0.68
C ASP A 98 -16.77 -19.46 0.06
N PRO A 99 -15.69 -19.00 0.72
CA PRO A 99 -14.74 -18.08 0.10
C PRO A 99 -14.01 -18.83 -1.01
N GLN A 100 -14.39 -18.53 -2.26
CA GLN A 100 -13.66 -19.02 -3.43
C GLN A 100 -12.19 -18.56 -3.35
N PRO A 101 -11.21 -19.43 -3.63
CA PRO A 101 -9.80 -19.06 -3.72
C PRO A 101 -9.60 -17.94 -4.77
N PRO A 102 -8.54 -17.13 -4.67
CA PRO A 102 -8.27 -16.09 -5.66
C PRO A 102 -8.27 -16.74 -7.05
N ARG A 103 -9.16 -16.25 -7.93
CA ARG A 103 -9.24 -16.75 -9.30
C ARG A 103 -7.88 -16.55 -9.94
N SER A 104 -7.19 -17.66 -10.18
CA SER A 104 -5.94 -17.68 -10.90
C SER A 104 -6.11 -17.00 -12.25
N LEU A 105 -5.23 -16.05 -12.57
CA LEU A 105 -5.16 -15.44 -13.90
C LEU A 105 -4.88 -16.47 -15.00
N ALA A 106 -4.49 -17.71 -14.64
CA ALA A 106 -4.29 -18.82 -15.58
C ALA A 106 -5.56 -19.27 -16.33
N HIS A 107 -6.75 -18.79 -15.93
CA HIS A 107 -8.00 -19.08 -16.65
C HIS A 107 -8.46 -17.95 -17.58
N LEU A 108 -7.77 -16.79 -17.58
CA LEU A 108 -8.14 -15.72 -18.51
C LEU A 108 -7.93 -16.25 -19.93
N PRO A 109 -8.98 -16.26 -20.79
CA PRO A 109 -8.82 -16.69 -22.16
C PRO A 109 -7.74 -15.83 -22.80
N ALA A 110 -6.81 -16.48 -23.51
CA ALA A 110 -5.81 -15.77 -24.28
C ALA A 110 -6.53 -14.71 -25.15
N PRO A 111 -6.00 -13.47 -25.21
CA PRO A 111 -6.63 -12.44 -26.01
C PRO A 111 -6.77 -12.92 -27.45
N SER A 112 -7.86 -12.54 -28.12
CA SER A 112 -8.02 -12.82 -29.54
C SER A 112 -6.81 -12.27 -30.32
N PRO A 113 -6.46 -12.84 -31.49
CA PRO A 113 -5.33 -12.34 -32.27
C PRO A 113 -5.47 -10.86 -32.65
N GLU A 114 -6.68 -10.34 -32.75
CA GLU A 114 -6.94 -8.91 -32.96
C GLU A 114 -6.63 -8.08 -31.71
N VAL A 115 -7.06 -8.54 -30.53
CA VAL A 115 -6.78 -7.88 -29.25
C VAL A 115 -5.27 -7.90 -28.96
N ALA A 116 -4.58 -9.01 -29.21
CA ALA A 116 -3.13 -9.11 -29.05
C ALA A 116 -2.36 -8.12 -29.94
N LYS A 117 -2.77 -7.97 -31.21
CA LYS A 117 -2.20 -6.97 -32.12
C LYS A 117 -2.46 -5.55 -31.65
N ALA A 118 -3.68 -5.25 -31.18
CA ALA A 118 -4.01 -3.93 -30.65
C ALA A 118 -3.16 -3.57 -29.41
N PHE A 119 -2.94 -4.52 -28.51
CA PHE A 119 -2.04 -4.34 -27.37
C PHE A 119 -0.60 -4.10 -27.81
N ALA A 120 -0.09 -4.83 -28.80
CA ALA A 120 1.26 -4.63 -29.32
C ALA A 120 1.46 -3.22 -29.90
N VAL A 121 0.44 -2.70 -30.61
CA VAL A 121 0.45 -1.32 -31.14
C VAL A 121 0.45 -0.29 -29.99
N LEU A 122 -0.42 -0.48 -28.99
CA LEU A 122 -0.46 0.39 -27.80
C LEU A 122 0.86 0.36 -27.01
N GLN A 123 1.54 -0.79 -26.96
CA GLN A 123 2.87 -0.93 -26.36
C GLN A 123 3.93 -0.15 -27.11
N GLU A 124 3.91 -0.19 -28.45
CA GLU A 124 4.85 0.58 -29.25
C GLU A 124 4.66 2.08 -29.05
N ILE A 125 3.41 2.55 -29.03
CA ILE A 125 3.07 3.95 -28.73
C ILE A 125 3.57 4.33 -27.34
N SER A 126 3.29 3.51 -26.33
CA SER A 126 3.71 3.78 -24.94
C SER A 126 5.24 3.85 -24.80
N ARG A 127 5.97 2.97 -25.52
CA ARG A 127 7.44 3.00 -25.56
C ARG A 127 7.97 4.28 -26.20
N LYS A 128 7.40 4.71 -27.33
CA LYS A 128 7.79 5.96 -28.00
C LYS A 128 7.56 7.17 -27.11
N VAL A 129 6.38 7.26 -26.48
CA VAL A 129 6.08 8.34 -25.52
C VAL A 129 7.12 8.37 -24.40
N ARG A 130 7.46 7.24 -23.79
CA ARG A 130 8.50 7.21 -22.72
C ARG A 130 9.92 7.54 -23.23
N ALA A 131 10.22 7.29 -24.49
CA ALA A 131 11.52 7.56 -25.07
C ALA A 131 11.71 9.02 -25.49
N GLU A 132 10.62 9.70 -25.87
CA GLU A 132 10.64 11.07 -26.39
C GLU A 132 10.17 12.12 -25.36
N ALA A 133 9.43 11.71 -24.33
CA ALA A 133 8.92 12.59 -23.30
C ALA A 133 9.80 12.60 -22.04
N ASP A 134 9.77 13.71 -21.32
CA ASP A 134 10.48 13.85 -20.04
C ASP A 134 9.70 13.23 -18.89
N TYR A 135 10.38 12.42 -18.06
CA TYR A 135 9.79 11.86 -16.85
C TYR A 135 9.80 12.88 -15.72
N VAL A 136 8.62 13.27 -15.24
CA VAL A 136 8.45 14.27 -14.17
C VAL A 136 7.98 13.68 -12.84
N GLY A 137 7.83 12.35 -12.77
CA GLY A 137 7.43 11.63 -11.55
C GLY A 137 6.10 12.12 -10.97
N ALA A 138 6.01 12.18 -9.64
CA ALA A 138 4.82 12.64 -8.92
C ALA A 138 4.45 14.12 -9.15
N GLY A 139 5.36 14.91 -9.74
CA GLY A 139 5.14 16.32 -10.07
C GLY A 139 4.36 16.54 -11.38
N PHE A 140 3.82 15.48 -12.00
CA PHE A 140 3.16 15.56 -13.31
C PHE A 140 2.04 16.60 -13.36
N ALA A 141 1.18 16.65 -12.35
CA ALA A 141 0.03 17.54 -12.37
C ALA A 141 0.43 19.03 -12.32
N GLU A 142 1.49 19.36 -11.59
CA GLU A 142 1.99 20.73 -11.49
C GLU A 142 2.73 21.14 -12.77
N GLU A 143 3.59 20.26 -13.30
CA GLU A 143 4.27 20.52 -14.57
C GLU A 143 3.27 20.67 -15.73
N ALA A 144 2.25 19.82 -15.79
CA ALA A 144 1.22 19.89 -16.82
C ALA A 144 0.48 21.23 -16.81
N ARG A 145 0.18 21.76 -15.61
CA ARG A 145 -0.39 23.12 -15.45
C ARG A 145 0.59 24.19 -15.90
N ARG A 146 1.86 24.11 -15.49
CA ARG A 146 2.89 25.08 -15.88
C ARG A 146 3.05 25.15 -17.40
N ILE A 147 3.01 24.01 -18.09
CA ILE A 147 3.04 23.97 -19.55
C ILE A 147 1.75 24.56 -20.14
N HIS A 148 0.58 24.23 -19.58
CA HIS A 148 -0.70 24.73 -20.07
C HIS A 148 -0.86 26.26 -19.93
N TYR A 149 -0.40 26.83 -18.82
CA TYR A 149 -0.43 28.27 -18.55
C TYR A 149 0.78 29.04 -19.12
N GLY A 150 1.74 28.35 -19.73
CA GLY A 150 2.92 28.97 -20.35
C GLY A 150 3.99 29.43 -19.35
N GLU A 151 3.98 28.90 -18.13
CA GLU A 151 5.00 29.16 -17.10
C GLU A 151 6.29 28.34 -17.33
N SER A 152 6.24 27.31 -18.17
CA SER A 152 7.38 26.48 -18.57
C SER A 152 7.37 26.18 -20.06
N GLU A 153 8.51 25.68 -20.57
CA GLU A 153 8.67 25.32 -21.98
C GLU A 153 7.69 24.20 -22.40
N ALA A 154 7.10 24.34 -23.59
CA ALA A 154 6.20 23.35 -24.15
C ALA A 154 6.97 22.10 -24.60
N ARG A 155 6.85 21.02 -23.85
CA ARG A 155 7.50 19.72 -24.09
C ARG A 155 6.59 18.56 -23.72
N GLN A 156 6.89 17.38 -24.24
CA GLN A 156 6.16 16.16 -23.87
C GLN A 156 6.61 15.72 -22.49
N ILE A 157 5.66 15.46 -21.60
CA ILE A 157 5.93 14.99 -20.24
C ILE A 157 5.13 13.73 -19.93
N TYR A 158 5.70 12.84 -19.12
CA TYR A 158 4.97 11.72 -18.53
C TYR A 158 5.36 11.56 -17.06
N GLY A 159 4.44 11.03 -16.25
CA GLY A 159 4.68 10.94 -14.82
C GLY A 159 3.55 10.25 -14.09
N GLU A 160 3.56 10.44 -12.78
CA GLU A 160 2.61 9.86 -11.84
C GLU A 160 1.62 10.95 -11.41
N ALA A 161 0.33 10.61 -11.40
CA ALA A 161 -0.73 11.48 -10.94
C ALA A 161 -1.79 10.67 -10.20
N SER A 162 -2.34 11.23 -9.12
CA SER A 162 -3.47 10.59 -8.46
C SER A 162 -4.73 10.72 -9.31
N LYS A 163 -5.75 9.89 -9.05
CA LYS A 163 -7.05 10.02 -9.73
C LYS A 163 -7.66 11.42 -9.56
N LYS A 164 -7.49 12.02 -8.38
CA LYS A 164 -7.97 13.36 -8.08
C LYS A 164 -7.25 14.41 -8.93
N ASP A 165 -5.95 14.25 -9.12
CA ASP A 165 -5.16 15.19 -9.93
C ASP A 165 -5.56 15.10 -11.41
N VAL A 166 -5.75 13.89 -11.94
CA VAL A 166 -6.21 13.70 -13.33
C VAL A 166 -7.60 14.32 -13.55
N GLU A 167 -8.49 14.22 -12.56
CA GLU A 167 -9.82 14.85 -12.64
C GLU A 167 -9.72 16.37 -12.63
N SER A 168 -8.92 16.96 -11.73
CA SER A 168 -8.63 18.40 -11.69
C SER A 168 -8.05 18.89 -13.01
N LEU A 169 -7.06 18.19 -13.56
CA LEU A 169 -6.45 18.53 -14.85
C LEU A 169 -7.51 18.57 -15.96
N LYS A 170 -8.43 17.62 -15.98
CA LYS A 170 -9.51 17.57 -16.97
C LYS A 170 -10.49 18.75 -16.83
N GLU A 171 -10.82 19.15 -15.60
CA GLU A 171 -11.65 20.35 -15.33
C GLU A 171 -10.99 21.64 -15.81
N GLU A 172 -9.66 21.71 -15.70
CA GLU A 172 -8.83 22.81 -16.19
C GLU A 172 -8.61 22.76 -17.72
N GLY A 173 -9.09 21.73 -18.41
CA GLY A 173 -8.93 21.56 -19.85
C GLY A 173 -7.58 20.94 -20.27
N ILE A 174 -6.83 20.38 -19.32
CA ILE A 174 -5.55 19.70 -19.53
C ILE A 174 -5.81 18.22 -19.80
N ALA A 175 -5.51 17.78 -21.03
CA ALA A 175 -5.69 16.39 -21.44
C ALA A 175 -4.57 15.49 -20.89
N ALA A 176 -4.89 14.75 -19.82
CA ALA A 176 -4.02 13.70 -19.27
C ALA A 176 -4.52 12.31 -19.69
N LEU A 177 -3.73 11.59 -20.48
CA LEU A 177 -4.09 10.24 -20.93
C LEU A 177 -3.39 9.20 -20.05
N PRO A 178 -4.12 8.22 -19.48
CA PRO A 178 -3.52 7.20 -18.64
C PRO A 178 -2.60 6.32 -19.48
N LEU A 179 -1.33 6.29 -19.12
CA LEU A 179 -0.38 5.36 -19.70
C LEU A 179 -0.61 3.99 -19.06
N MET A 180 -1.21 3.07 -19.80
CA MET A 180 -1.49 1.72 -19.30
C MET A 180 -0.18 1.05 -18.87
N PRO A 181 -0.09 0.50 -17.64
CA PRO A 181 1.04 -0.32 -17.24
C PRO A 181 0.96 -1.62 -18.04
N LEU A 182 1.69 -1.67 -19.14
CA LEU A 182 1.81 -2.88 -19.92
C LEU A 182 2.81 -3.78 -19.20
N PRO A 183 2.53 -5.08 -19.05
CA PRO A 183 3.52 -6.02 -18.58
C PRO A 183 4.72 -5.90 -19.54
N GLU A 184 5.82 -5.36 -19.03
CA GLU A 184 7.09 -5.41 -19.73
C GLU A 184 7.50 -6.89 -19.78
N ASP A 185 8.07 -7.32 -20.90
CA ASP A 185 8.40 -8.72 -21.18
C ASP A 185 9.03 -9.40 -19.95
N GLY A 186 8.26 -10.26 -19.26
CA GLY A 186 8.72 -11.19 -18.23
C GLY A 186 9.19 -10.58 -16.90
N GLN A 187 8.26 -10.44 -15.94
CA GLN A 187 8.54 -10.61 -14.51
C GLN A 187 7.57 -11.66 -13.94
#